data_AF-A0A183L0B5-F1
#
_entry.id   AF-A0A183L0B5-F1
#
_cell.length_a   1.000
_cell.length_b   1.000
_cell.length_c   1.000
_cell.angle_alpha   90.00
_cell.angle_beta   90.00
_cell.angle_gamma   90.00
#
_symmetry.space_group_name_H-M   'P 1'
#
loop_
_entity.id
_entity.type
_entity.pdbx_description
1 polymer ?
#
loop_
_entity_poly.entity_id
_entity_poly.type
_entity_poly.pdbx_seq_one_letter_code
_entity_poly.pdbx_strand_id
1 'polypeptide(L)'
;MNHSHEISDNNQSLWNDRNFSLSNPYSCKQFKLFYGHTVNLSKEEEQFPLAFSIAIHQSNKQVSRLLRLIYRPHNLYCIHVDSKSPQTFYDEVLNSAKCFGPNVIVVNRSESVNVQWGYFSILEVFLLCADKLLNNTDYMWKYILNLTGQELPLRTNWELVAALKAINGSNVVEGLGPRFNRNRWPNKKFEFPVS
;
A
#
# COMPACT_ATOMS: atom_id res chain seq x y z
N MET A 1 29.57 18.58 22.41
CA MET A 1 30.07 17.46 21.58
C MET A 1 29.27 17.48 20.30
N ASN A 2 29.89 17.93 19.21
CA ASN A 2 29.28 17.98 17.89
C ASN A 2 29.15 16.56 17.34
N HIS A 3 27.93 16.05 17.20
CA HIS A 3 27.66 14.93 16.31
C HIS A 3 27.34 15.49 14.92
N SER A 4 28.38 15.67 14.13
CA SER A 4 28.27 15.76 12.68
C SER A 4 27.75 14.41 12.15
N HIS A 5 26.48 14.36 11.79
CA HIS A 5 25.91 13.26 11.03
C HIS A 5 26.43 13.35 9.60
N GLU A 6 27.53 12.65 9.31
CA GLU A 6 27.89 12.31 7.93
C GLU A 6 26.87 11.29 7.43
N ILE A 7 25.85 11.77 6.73
CA ILE A 7 25.03 10.94 5.86
C ILE A 7 25.96 10.45 4.76
N SER A 8 26.26 9.15 4.76
CA SER A 8 26.96 8.50 3.65
C SER A 8 26.16 8.69 2.35
N ASP A 9 26.61 9.62 1.52
CA ASP A 9 26.09 9.91 0.17
C ASP A 9 26.06 8.67 -0.74
N ASN A 10 26.79 7.61 -0.37
CA ASN A 10 26.92 6.37 -1.15
C ASN A 10 25.66 5.50 -1.17
N ASN A 11 24.78 5.59 -0.17
CA ASN A 11 23.58 4.76 -0.18
C ASN A 11 22.46 5.34 -1.04
N GLN A 12 22.41 6.65 -1.26
CA GLN A 12 21.31 7.28 -2.00
C GLN A 12 21.49 7.18 -3.53
N SER A 13 22.74 7.07 -4.00
CA SER A 13 23.11 6.91 -5.41
C SER A 13 22.72 5.53 -5.98
N LEU A 14 22.83 4.45 -5.19
CA LEU A 14 22.49 3.07 -5.58
C LEU A 14 21.02 2.89 -6.02
N TRP A 15 20.09 3.68 -5.48
CA TRP A 15 18.66 3.56 -5.80
C TRP A 15 18.20 4.49 -6.93
N ASN A 16 19.13 5.22 -7.55
CA ASN A 16 18.87 6.02 -8.74
C ASN A 16 19.15 5.28 -10.05
N ASP A 17 19.79 4.10 -9.97
CA ASP A 17 20.06 3.28 -11.13
C ASP A 17 18.80 2.64 -11.72
N ARG A 18 18.75 2.66 -13.06
CA ARG A 18 17.65 2.10 -13.88
C ARG A 18 17.55 0.57 -13.80
N ASN A 19 18.58 -0.12 -13.28
CA ASN A 19 18.67 -1.58 -13.21
C ASN A 19 18.48 -2.11 -11.77
N PHE A 20 17.68 -1.40 -10.96
CA PHE A 20 17.46 -1.79 -9.59
C PHE A 20 16.55 -3.03 -9.47
N SER A 21 17.16 -4.21 -9.32
CA SER A 21 16.45 -5.47 -9.09
C SER A 21 16.42 -5.84 -7.61
N LEU A 22 15.21 -6.04 -7.07
CA LEU A 22 14.98 -6.54 -5.72
C LEU A 22 15.01 -8.07 -5.61
N SER A 23 15.39 -8.78 -6.68
CA SER A 23 15.45 -10.24 -6.70
C SER A 23 16.58 -10.82 -5.82
N ASN A 24 17.65 -10.07 -5.59
CA ASN A 24 18.77 -10.51 -4.77
C ASN A 24 18.49 -10.28 -3.27
N PRO A 25 18.60 -11.30 -2.39
CA PRO A 25 18.32 -11.16 -0.96
C PRO A 25 19.15 -10.10 -0.23
N TYR A 26 20.43 -9.93 -0.61
CA TYR A 26 21.29 -8.90 -0.06
C TYR A 26 20.81 -7.51 -0.47
N SER A 27 20.53 -7.30 -1.75
CA SER A 27 20.01 -6.03 -2.27
C SER A 27 18.65 -5.69 -1.65
N CYS A 28 17.80 -6.70 -1.48
CA CYS A 28 16.52 -6.58 -0.79
C CYS A 28 16.69 -6.17 0.68
N LYS A 29 17.61 -6.82 1.42
CA LYS A 29 17.89 -6.45 2.82
C LYS A 29 18.36 -5.01 2.93
N GLN A 30 19.30 -4.60 2.07
CA GLN A 30 19.81 -3.23 2.04
C GLN A 30 18.71 -2.23 1.68
N PHE A 31 17.84 -2.56 0.72
CA PHE A 31 16.76 -1.69 0.31
C PHE A 31 15.79 -1.38 1.44
N LYS A 32 15.47 -2.37 2.27
CA LYS A 32 14.53 -2.22 3.40
C LYS A 32 15.09 -1.39 4.56
N LEU A 33 16.37 -1.03 4.56
CA LEU A 33 16.95 -0.20 5.61
C LEU A 33 16.54 1.27 5.46
N PHE A 34 16.25 1.91 6.59
CA PHE A 34 16.09 3.35 6.74
C PHE A 34 17.34 3.94 7.35
N TYR A 35 18.06 4.76 6.57
CA TYR A 35 19.35 5.33 7.00
C TYR A 35 20.34 4.28 7.52
N GLY A 36 20.34 3.07 6.93
CA GLY A 36 21.20 1.96 7.36
C GLY A 36 20.67 1.13 8.54
N HIS A 37 19.50 1.48 9.09
CA HIS A 37 18.89 0.79 10.21
C HIS A 37 17.61 0.05 9.81
N THR A 38 17.35 -1.07 10.47
CA THR A 38 16.04 -1.71 10.40
C THR A 38 15.00 -0.84 11.09
N VAL A 39 13.77 -0.85 10.59
CA VAL A 39 12.67 -0.16 11.25
C VAL A 39 12.36 -0.86 12.57
N ASN A 40 12.41 -0.11 13.68
CA ASN A 40 12.01 -0.61 14.99
C ASN A 40 10.49 -0.76 15.03
N LEU A 41 10.01 -1.93 15.44
CA LEU A 41 8.60 -2.23 15.60
C LEU A 41 8.19 -1.99 17.05
N SER A 42 7.17 -1.16 17.28
CA SER A 42 6.58 -1.04 18.60
C SER A 42 5.56 -2.16 18.84
N LYS A 43 5.42 -2.60 20.10
CA LYS A 43 4.37 -3.54 20.51
C LYS A 43 2.97 -3.04 20.15
N GLU A 44 2.78 -1.72 20.17
CA GLU A 44 1.53 -1.09 19.81
C GLU A 44 1.18 -1.28 18.33
N GLU A 45 2.15 -1.14 17.43
CA GLU A 45 1.96 -1.41 16.00
C GLU A 45 1.68 -2.90 15.76
N GLU A 46 2.44 -3.81 16.40
CA GLU A 46 2.26 -5.26 16.24
C GLU A 46 0.87 -5.74 16.67
N GLN A 47 0.28 -5.10 17.67
CA GLN A 47 -1.07 -5.41 18.17
C GLN A 47 -2.18 -4.72 17.37
N PHE A 48 -1.83 -3.87 16.40
CA PHE A 48 -2.79 -3.14 15.58
C PHE A 48 -2.46 -3.25 14.08
N PRO A 49 -2.57 -4.46 13.48
CA PRO A 49 -2.25 -4.65 12.08
C PRO A 49 -3.16 -3.85 11.15
N LEU A 50 -2.57 -3.33 10.08
CA LEU A 50 -3.25 -2.59 9.03
C LEU A 50 -3.22 -3.36 7.71
N ALA A 51 -4.24 -3.14 6.89
CA ALA A 51 -4.29 -3.61 5.51
C ALA A 51 -4.15 -2.43 4.54
N PHE A 52 -3.49 -2.67 3.40
CA PHE A 52 -3.31 -1.67 2.35
C PHE A 52 -3.76 -2.24 1.00
N SER A 53 -4.63 -1.52 0.30
CA SER A 53 -4.99 -1.77 -1.09
C SER A 53 -4.28 -0.76 -1.97
N ILE A 54 -3.33 -1.19 -2.79
CA ILE A 54 -2.44 -0.32 -3.57
C ILE A 54 -2.72 -0.53 -5.07
N ALA A 55 -3.31 0.47 -5.72
CA ALA A 55 -3.56 0.45 -7.16
C ALA A 55 -2.41 1.12 -7.93
N ILE A 56 -1.81 0.42 -8.90
CA ILE A 56 -0.62 0.89 -9.63
C ILE A 56 -0.76 0.63 -11.14
N HIS A 57 -0.21 1.54 -11.95
CA HIS A 57 -0.19 1.40 -13.41
C HIS A 57 1.20 1.66 -14.02
N GLN A 58 2.15 2.19 -13.24
CA GLN A 58 3.50 2.51 -13.71
C GLN A 58 4.52 2.60 -12.56
N SER A 59 5.81 2.55 -12.93
CA SER A 59 6.98 2.82 -12.09
C SER A 59 7.17 1.90 -10.89
N ASN A 60 7.87 0.77 -11.10
CA ASN A 60 8.16 -0.18 -10.02
C ASN A 60 9.04 0.45 -8.93
N LYS A 61 9.86 1.44 -9.31
CA LYS A 61 10.68 2.24 -8.41
C LYS A 61 9.83 3.03 -7.40
N GLN A 62 8.75 3.67 -7.84
CA GLN A 62 7.87 4.42 -6.94
C GLN A 62 7.14 3.48 -5.99
N VAL A 63 6.60 2.38 -6.52
CA VAL A 63 5.89 1.37 -5.72
C VAL A 63 6.80 0.70 -4.69
N SER A 64 8.03 0.34 -5.08
CA SER A 64 9.02 -0.22 -4.17
C SER A 64 9.39 0.77 -3.07
N ARG A 65 9.50 2.08 -3.39
CA ARG A 65 9.76 3.13 -2.40
C ARG A 65 8.58 3.34 -1.45
N LEU A 66 7.35 3.33 -1.96
CA LEU A 66 6.15 3.38 -1.14
C LEU A 66 6.11 2.19 -0.18
N LEU A 67 6.25 0.96 -0.71
CA LEU A 67 6.30 -0.26 0.10
C LEU A 67 7.39 -0.17 1.16
N ARG A 68 8.59 0.27 0.81
CA ARG A 68 9.66 0.47 1.80
C ARG A 68 9.20 1.34 2.97
N LEU A 69 8.50 2.43 2.72
CA LEU A 69 8.05 3.38 3.75
C LEU A 69 6.94 2.82 4.64
N ILE A 70 5.97 2.13 4.06
CA ILE A 70 4.79 1.64 4.81
C ILE A 70 4.97 0.23 5.36
N TYR A 71 5.92 -0.55 4.83
CA TYR A 71 6.02 -1.97 5.13
C TYR A 71 6.28 -2.24 6.61
N ARG A 72 5.48 -3.16 7.15
CA ARG A 72 5.61 -3.79 8.46
C ARG A 72 5.25 -5.26 8.30
N PRO A 73 5.97 -6.19 8.96
CA PRO A 73 5.74 -7.63 8.80
C PRO A 73 4.37 -8.09 9.35
N HIS A 74 3.77 -7.33 10.27
CA HIS A 74 2.45 -7.63 10.83
C HIS A 74 1.30 -7.07 9.98
N ASN A 75 1.55 -6.13 9.08
CA ASN A 75 0.52 -5.56 8.19
C ASN A 75 0.34 -6.43 6.94
N LEU A 76 -0.78 -6.26 6.25
CA LEU A 76 -1.12 -6.96 5.01
C LEU A 76 -1.25 -5.99 3.83
N TYR A 77 -0.75 -6.38 2.65
CA TYR A 77 -0.73 -5.52 1.47
C TYR A 77 -1.31 -6.28 0.28
N CYS A 78 -2.20 -5.65 -0.46
CA CYS A 78 -2.66 -6.08 -1.76
C CYS A 78 -2.25 -5.05 -2.81
N ILE A 79 -1.56 -5.50 -3.85
CA ILE A 79 -1.11 -4.67 -4.96
C ILE A 79 -1.86 -5.10 -6.21
N HIS A 80 -2.61 -4.17 -6.78
CA HIS A 80 -3.22 -4.34 -8.09
C HIS A 80 -2.40 -3.62 -9.15
N VAL A 81 -1.96 -4.36 -10.16
CA VAL A 81 -1.36 -3.81 -11.37
C VAL A 81 -2.44 -3.72 -12.45
N ASP A 82 -2.65 -2.52 -13.01
CA ASP A 82 -3.59 -2.28 -14.11
C ASP A 82 -3.33 -3.26 -15.27
N SER A 83 -4.40 -3.87 -15.79
CA SER A 83 -4.31 -4.84 -16.87
C SER A 83 -3.73 -4.25 -18.16
N LYS A 84 -3.83 -2.92 -18.32
CA LYS A 84 -3.24 -2.18 -19.44
C LYS A 84 -1.73 -2.04 -19.35
N SER A 85 -1.15 -2.17 -18.16
CA SER A 85 0.30 -2.03 -17.99
C SER A 85 1.03 -3.21 -18.65
N PRO A 86 2.24 -3.00 -19.20
CA PRO A 86 3.01 -4.07 -19.84
C PRO A 86 3.23 -5.27 -18.91
N GLN A 87 3.35 -6.47 -19.49
CA GLN A 87 3.63 -7.69 -18.72
C GLN A 87 4.95 -7.57 -17.95
N THR A 88 5.97 -6.97 -18.56
CA THR A 88 7.26 -6.72 -17.92
C THR A 88 7.14 -5.93 -16.61
N PHE A 89 6.27 -4.91 -16.58
CA PHE A 89 6.02 -4.14 -15.37
C PHE A 89 5.35 -4.97 -14.27
N TYR A 90 4.38 -5.82 -14.63
CA TYR A 90 3.78 -6.75 -13.69
C TYR A 90 4.82 -7.71 -13.10
N ASP A 91 5.70 -8.26 -13.92
CA ASP A 91 6.73 -9.19 -13.49
C ASP A 91 7.76 -8.50 -12.56
N GLU A 92 8.11 -7.24 -12.84
CA GLU A 92 8.96 -6.42 -11.95
C GLU A 92 8.32 -6.20 -10.58
N VAL A 93 7.03 -5.85 -10.55
CA VAL A 93 6.28 -5.67 -9.30
C VAL A 93 6.19 -6.99 -8.53
N LEU A 94 5.87 -8.09 -9.22
CA LEU A 94 5.78 -9.42 -8.61
C LEU A 94 7.12 -9.84 -8.00
N ASN A 95 8.23 -9.60 -8.70
CA ASN A 95 9.56 -9.89 -8.18
C ASN A 95 9.95 -8.99 -7.01
N SER A 96 9.52 -7.72 -7.03
CA SER A 96 9.74 -6.78 -5.93
C SER A 96 8.93 -7.14 -4.69
N ALA A 97 7.70 -7.61 -4.86
CA ALA A 97 6.85 -8.07 -3.75
C ALA A 97 7.48 -9.22 -2.96
N LYS A 98 8.16 -10.17 -3.64
CA LYS A 98 8.88 -11.28 -3.00
C LYS A 98 9.97 -10.80 -2.02
N CYS A 99 10.56 -9.62 -2.22
CA CYS A 99 11.54 -9.06 -1.29
C CYS A 99 10.91 -8.69 0.07
N PHE A 100 9.63 -8.29 0.07
CA PHE A 100 8.95 -7.86 1.29
C PHE A 100 8.46 -9.06 2.09
N GLY A 101 7.83 -10.04 1.45
CA GLY A 101 7.41 -11.28 2.11
C GLY A 101 6.01 -11.73 1.67
N PRO A 102 5.49 -12.79 2.30
CA PRO A 102 4.19 -13.38 1.95
C PRO A 102 3.00 -12.47 2.29
N ASN A 103 3.18 -11.46 3.15
CA ASN A 103 2.16 -10.46 3.46
C ASN A 103 1.99 -9.39 2.38
N VAL A 104 2.72 -9.47 1.27
CA VAL A 104 2.52 -8.62 0.10
C VAL A 104 1.97 -9.46 -1.05
N ILE A 105 0.64 -9.38 -1.22
CA ILE A 105 -0.11 -10.08 -2.26
C ILE A 105 -0.12 -9.21 -3.51
N VAL A 106 0.27 -9.78 -4.64
CA VAL A 106 0.04 -9.16 -5.96
C VAL A 106 -1.17 -9.85 -6.58
N VAL A 107 -2.17 -9.07 -6.99
CA VAL A 107 -3.35 -9.59 -7.71
C VAL A 107 -2.88 -10.36 -8.94
N ASN A 108 -3.41 -11.57 -9.18
CA ASN A 108 -3.01 -12.35 -10.34
C ASN A 108 -3.32 -11.59 -11.63
N ARG A 109 -2.44 -11.70 -12.62
CA ARG A 109 -2.60 -11.02 -13.91
C ARG A 109 -3.94 -11.29 -14.61
N SER A 110 -4.50 -12.49 -14.47
CA SER A 110 -5.80 -12.87 -15.03
C SER A 110 -6.99 -12.18 -14.34
N GLU A 111 -6.81 -11.70 -13.12
CA GLU A 111 -7.81 -10.98 -12.33
C GLU A 111 -7.60 -9.45 -12.42
N SER A 112 -6.53 -8.99 -13.08
CA SER A 112 -6.26 -7.55 -13.25
C SER A 112 -7.39 -6.87 -14.01
N VAL A 113 -7.74 -5.68 -13.53
CA VAL A 113 -8.83 -4.83 -14.03
C VAL A 113 -8.22 -3.75 -14.93
N ASN A 114 -8.90 -3.44 -16.03
CA ASN A 114 -8.56 -2.31 -16.89
C ASN A 114 -9.08 -1.02 -16.25
N VAL A 115 -8.18 -0.25 -15.61
CA VAL A 115 -8.60 0.91 -14.81
C VAL A 115 -8.85 2.13 -15.70
N GLN A 116 -10.10 2.58 -15.75
CA GLN A 116 -10.54 3.75 -16.50
C GLN A 116 -10.74 4.94 -15.55
N TRP A 117 -10.05 6.05 -15.85
CA TRP A 117 -10.10 7.24 -15.03
C TRP A 117 -11.53 7.82 -14.97
N GLY A 118 -12.03 8.06 -13.76
CA GLY A 118 -13.38 8.57 -13.53
C GLY A 118 -14.51 7.53 -13.59
N TYR A 119 -14.19 6.23 -13.75
CA TYR A 119 -15.18 5.16 -13.86
C TYR A 119 -15.17 4.20 -12.65
N PHE A 120 -16.19 3.34 -12.60
CA PHE A 120 -16.37 2.31 -11.57
C PHE A 120 -15.15 1.40 -11.39
N SER A 121 -14.39 1.14 -12.44
CA SER A 121 -13.17 0.32 -12.40
C SER A 121 -12.17 0.73 -11.29
N ILE A 122 -12.14 2.00 -10.87
CA ILE A 122 -11.31 2.45 -9.73
C ILE A 122 -11.79 1.80 -8.42
N LEU A 123 -13.11 1.77 -8.21
CA LEU A 123 -13.72 1.11 -7.04
C LEU A 123 -13.61 -0.42 -7.15
N GLU A 124 -13.78 -0.97 -8.36
CA GLU A 124 -13.62 -2.40 -8.62
C GLU A 124 -12.25 -2.92 -8.17
N VAL A 125 -11.17 -2.17 -8.43
CA VAL A 125 -9.82 -2.51 -7.95
C VAL A 125 -9.74 -2.56 -6.42
N PHE A 126 -10.32 -1.56 -5.75
CA PHE A 126 -10.34 -1.53 -4.29
C PHE A 126 -11.13 -2.73 -3.74
N LEU A 127 -12.29 -3.05 -4.30
CA LEU A 127 -13.12 -4.19 -3.89
C LEU A 127 -12.40 -5.52 -4.12
N LEU A 128 -11.72 -5.67 -5.26
CA LEU A 128 -10.91 -6.86 -5.57
C LEU A 128 -9.79 -7.06 -4.54
N CYS A 129 -9.09 -5.99 -4.16
CA CYS A 129 -8.09 -6.08 -3.11
C CYS A 129 -8.71 -6.33 -1.74
N ALA A 130 -9.84 -5.69 -1.41
CA ALA A 130 -10.55 -5.91 -0.16
C ALA A 130 -10.96 -7.38 0.01
N ASP A 131 -11.47 -8.03 -1.05
CA ASP A 131 -11.77 -9.47 -1.04
C ASP A 131 -10.54 -10.32 -0.70
N LYS A 132 -9.40 -10.08 -1.38
CA LYS A 132 -8.15 -10.80 -1.09
C LYS A 132 -7.64 -10.57 0.34
N LEU A 133 -7.78 -9.35 0.84
CA LEU A 133 -7.36 -8.98 2.19
C LEU A 133 -8.28 -9.59 3.26
N LEU A 134 -9.59 -9.68 3.01
CA LEU A 134 -10.58 -10.30 3.91
C LEU A 134 -10.45 -11.82 3.94
N ASN A 135 -10.15 -12.45 2.79
CA ASN A 135 -9.98 -13.90 2.67
C ASN A 135 -8.65 -14.39 3.26
N ASN A 136 -7.73 -13.49 3.61
CA ASN A 136 -6.48 -13.85 4.28
C ASN A 136 -6.67 -13.84 5.80
N THR A 137 -6.71 -15.03 6.40
CA THR A 137 -6.90 -15.21 7.85
C THR A 137 -5.61 -15.18 8.67
N ASP A 138 -4.44 -15.13 8.02
CA ASP A 138 -3.14 -15.12 8.72
C ASP A 138 -2.86 -13.75 9.35
N TYR A 139 -3.53 -12.69 8.86
CA TYR A 139 -3.33 -11.31 9.28
C TYR A 139 -4.65 -10.70 9.77
N MET A 140 -4.80 -10.57 11.09
CA MET A 140 -6.01 -10.01 11.72
C MET A 140 -5.97 -8.48 11.76
N TRP A 141 -6.05 -7.86 10.59
CA TRP A 141 -6.00 -6.41 10.43
C TRP A 141 -7.27 -5.70 10.93
N LYS A 142 -7.12 -4.41 11.28
CA LYS A 142 -8.16 -3.58 11.91
C LYS A 142 -8.78 -2.56 10.95
N TYR A 143 -7.97 -2.03 10.05
CA TYR A 143 -8.37 -1.03 9.05
C TYR A 143 -7.74 -1.36 7.71
N ILE A 144 -8.46 -1.01 6.64
CA ILE A 144 -7.95 -1.01 5.27
C ILE A 144 -7.76 0.42 4.78
N LEU A 145 -6.62 0.68 4.16
CA LEU A 145 -6.29 1.96 3.53
C LEU A 145 -6.17 1.77 2.03
N ASN A 146 -6.87 2.58 1.24
CA ASN A 146 -6.70 2.64 -0.21
C ASN A 146 -5.55 3.60 -0.55
N LEU A 147 -4.62 3.16 -1.36
CA LEU A 147 -3.49 3.94 -1.83
C LEU A 147 -3.30 3.83 -3.35
N THR A 148 -2.60 4.79 -3.93
CA THR A 148 -2.08 4.72 -5.31
C THR A 148 -0.55 4.63 -5.31
N GLY A 149 0.04 4.12 -6.39
CA GLY A 149 1.50 3.99 -6.53
C GLY A 149 2.31 5.30 -6.51
N GLN A 150 1.63 6.46 -6.47
CA GLN A 150 2.26 7.79 -6.46
C GLN A 150 2.16 8.49 -5.09
N GLU A 151 1.46 7.90 -4.13
CA GLU A 151 1.32 8.45 -2.78
C GLU A 151 2.53 8.12 -1.92
N LEU A 152 2.78 8.95 -0.91
CA LEU A 152 3.83 8.73 0.09
C LEU A 152 3.32 9.13 1.47
N PRO A 153 3.63 8.36 2.52
CA PRO A 153 3.24 8.71 3.88
C PRO A 153 4.01 9.95 4.36
N LEU A 154 3.30 10.88 4.99
CA LEU A 154 3.87 12.05 5.67
C LEU A 154 4.18 11.81 7.15
N ARG A 155 3.73 10.65 7.67
CA ARG A 155 3.78 10.25 9.07
C ARG A 155 4.23 8.81 9.18
N THR A 156 4.74 8.45 10.34
CA THR A 156 5.17 7.09 10.63
C THR A 156 3.98 6.13 10.75
N ASN A 157 4.24 4.82 10.62
CA ASN A 157 3.21 3.81 10.85
C ASN A 157 2.69 3.86 12.30
N TRP A 158 3.53 4.15 13.29
CA TRP A 158 3.10 4.35 14.68
C TRP A 158 2.12 5.52 14.82
N GLU A 159 2.41 6.67 14.21
CA GLU A 159 1.48 7.82 14.22
C GLU A 159 0.14 7.49 13.53
N LEU A 160 0.19 6.71 12.43
CA LEU A 160 -1.01 6.24 11.75
C LEU A 160 -1.83 5.30 12.66
N VAL A 161 -1.19 4.33 13.33
CA VAL A 161 -1.84 3.44 14.29
C VAL A 161 -2.47 4.24 15.43
N ALA A 162 -1.74 5.21 16.00
CA ALA A 162 -2.26 6.06 17.07
C ALA A 162 -3.51 6.85 16.63
N ALA A 163 -3.50 7.42 15.42
CA ALA A 163 -4.66 8.12 14.86
C ALA A 163 -5.86 7.18 14.62
N LEU A 164 -5.63 5.98 14.07
CA LEU A 164 -6.69 5.00 13.81
C LEU A 164 -7.27 4.39 15.09
N LYS A 165 -6.47 4.28 16.16
CA LYS A 165 -6.96 3.92 17.49
C LYS A 165 -7.86 5.01 18.07
N ALA A 166 -7.50 6.27 17.88
CA ALA A 166 -8.26 7.41 18.40
C ALA A 166 -9.68 7.54 17.80
N ILE A 167 -9.89 7.07 16.56
CA ILE A 167 -11.22 7.07 15.92
C ILE A 167 -12.09 5.84 16.28
N ASN A 168 -11.56 4.90 17.07
CA ASN A 168 -12.29 3.82 17.75
C ASN A 168 -13.33 3.06 16.89
N GLY A 169 -12.88 2.49 15.77
CA GLY A 169 -13.71 1.70 14.86
C GLY A 169 -14.52 2.53 13.85
N SER A 170 -14.43 3.86 13.90
CA SER A 170 -15.07 4.74 12.92
C SER A 170 -14.31 4.74 11.59
N ASN A 171 -15.02 4.94 10.48
CA ASN A 171 -14.41 5.10 9.16
C ASN A 171 -14.07 6.56 8.88
N VAL A 172 -12.98 6.79 8.14
CA VAL A 172 -12.62 8.12 7.62
C VAL A 172 -12.80 8.11 6.11
N VAL A 173 -13.83 8.81 5.64
CA VAL A 173 -14.09 8.99 4.21
C VAL A 173 -14.46 10.44 4.00
N GLU A 174 -13.77 11.10 3.07
CA GLU A 174 -14.12 12.47 2.69
C GLU A 174 -15.44 12.46 1.91
N GLY A 175 -16.40 13.25 2.38
CA GLY A 175 -17.67 13.47 1.71
C GLY A 175 -17.84 14.94 1.39
N LEU A 176 -18.20 15.25 0.14
CA LEU A 176 -18.64 16.61 -0.23
C LEU A 176 -19.96 17.00 0.45
N GLY A 177 -20.67 16.03 1.02
CA GLY A 177 -21.95 16.22 1.68
C GLY A 177 -23.14 16.28 0.73
N PRO A 178 -24.37 16.41 1.27
CA PRO A 178 -25.63 16.17 0.55
C PRO A 178 -25.98 17.24 -0.50
N ARG A 179 -25.15 18.26 -0.68
CA ARG A 179 -25.42 19.36 -1.62
C ARG A 179 -24.72 19.17 -2.98
N PHE A 180 -23.75 18.27 -3.07
CA PHE A 180 -22.95 18.07 -4.27
C PHE A 180 -23.39 16.84 -5.06
N ASN A 181 -23.26 16.92 -6.40
CA ASN A 181 -23.48 15.81 -7.33
C ASN A 181 -24.83 15.07 -7.16
N ARG A 182 -25.93 15.80 -6.91
CA ARG A 182 -27.27 15.21 -6.78
C ARG A 182 -27.66 14.32 -7.97
N ASN A 183 -27.21 14.68 -9.16
CA ASN A 183 -27.45 13.91 -10.40
C ASN A 183 -26.79 12.52 -10.40
N ARG A 184 -25.82 12.27 -9.50
CA ARG A 184 -25.15 10.97 -9.33
C ARG A 184 -25.79 10.11 -8.23
N TRP A 185 -26.80 10.63 -7.53
CA TRP A 185 -27.45 9.88 -6.46
C TRP A 185 -28.32 8.81 -7.11
N PRO A 186 -28.18 7.53 -6.69
CA PRO A 186 -29.05 6.51 -7.20
C PRO A 186 -30.51 6.86 -6.88
N ASN A 187 -31.38 6.86 -7.90
CA ASN A 187 -32.83 6.93 -7.73
C ASN A 187 -33.36 5.57 -7.22
N LYS A 188 -32.79 5.07 -6.12
CA LYS A 188 -33.21 3.85 -5.43
C LYS A 188 -33.25 4.12 -3.94
N LYS A 189 -34.28 3.61 -3.27
CA LYS A 189 -34.25 3.45 -1.82
C LYS A 189 -33.23 2.37 -1.53
N PHE A 190 -32.19 2.73 -0.78
CA PHE A 190 -31.23 1.74 -0.34
C PHE A 190 -31.84 0.90 0.76
N GLU A 191 -31.96 -0.40 0.53
CA GLU A 191 -32.34 -1.40 1.52
C GLU A 191 -31.06 -2.09 2.00
N PHE A 192 -30.19 -1.36 2.68
CA PHE A 192 -29.19 -2.02 3.52
C PHE A 192 -29.74 -2.03 4.95
N PRO A 193 -29.98 -3.20 5.55
CA PRO A 193 -30.24 -3.25 6.98
C PRO A 193 -28.99 -2.79 7.68
N VAL A 194 -29.05 -1.63 8.33
CA VAL A 194 -28.04 -1.23 9.30
C VAL A 194 -28.47 -1.92 10.60
N SER A 195 -27.92 -3.09 10.86
CA SER A 195 -28.07 -3.81 12.13
C SER A 195 -27.33 -3.11 13.25
#